data_AF-A0AAD7C7E3-F1
#
_entry.id   AF-A0AAD7C7E3-F1
#
_cell.length_a   1.000
_cell.length_b   1.000
_cell.length_c   1.000
_cell.angle_alpha   90.00
_cell.angle_beta   90.00
_cell.angle_gamma   90.00
#
_symmetry.space_group_name_H-M   'P 1'
#
loop_
_entity.id
_entity.type
_entity.pdbx_description
1 polymer ?
#
loop_
_entity_poly.entity_id
_entity_poly.type
_entity_poly.pdbx_seq_one_letter_code
_entity_poly.pdbx_strand_id
1 'polypeptide(L)'
;MAPVTPAELDALQAQLTQRLLESGEWDRIKFILASKLNDSGWTDDIRNQSKERARTMEPLSFATLLEEMSAHSQTSMPLAVRKEIVALIRGYLDKQLE
;
A
#
# COMPACT_ATOMS: atom_id res chain seq x y z
N MET A 1 -10.71 -33.19 -2.72
CA MET A 1 -9.50 -32.32 -2.75
C MET A 1 -8.91 -32.35 -1.35
N ALA A 2 -7.61 -32.64 -1.23
CA ALA A 2 -6.92 -32.49 0.06
C ALA A 2 -6.98 -31.00 0.49
N PRO A 3 -7.03 -30.69 1.79
CA PRO A 3 -6.97 -29.31 2.27
C PRO A 3 -5.63 -28.68 1.88
N VAL A 4 -5.67 -27.50 1.27
CA VAL A 4 -4.48 -26.69 1.01
C VAL A 4 -3.83 -26.37 2.35
N THR A 5 -2.56 -26.71 2.49
CA THR A 5 -1.78 -26.42 3.69
C THR A 5 -1.36 -24.95 3.71
N PRO A 6 -1.11 -24.36 4.90
CA PRO A 6 -0.58 -22.99 5.00
C PRO A 6 0.71 -22.80 4.18
N ALA A 7 1.60 -23.80 4.16
CA ALA A 7 2.84 -23.76 3.41
C ALA A 7 2.62 -23.69 1.88
N GLU A 8 1.61 -24.37 1.36
CA GLU A 8 1.25 -24.28 -0.06
C GLU A 8 0.67 -22.91 -0.42
N LEU A 9 -0.10 -22.29 0.49
CA LEU A 9 -0.62 -20.94 0.30
C LEU A 9 0.51 -19.90 0.30
N ASP A 10 1.46 -20.01 1.23
CA ASP A 10 2.63 -19.12 1.30
C ASP A 10 3.49 -19.23 0.03
N ALA A 11 3.72 -20.45 -0.46
CA ALA A 11 4.46 -20.69 -1.70
C ALA A 11 3.75 -20.12 -2.94
N LEU A 12 2.41 -20.21 -2.98
CA LEU A 12 1.61 -19.61 -4.05
C LEU A 12 1.68 -18.07 -3.98
N GLN A 13 1.53 -17.50 -2.78
CA GLN A 13 1.63 -16.05 -2.57
C GLN A 13 3.01 -15.52 -3.01
N ALA A 14 4.08 -16.20 -2.66
CA ALA A 14 5.44 -15.83 -3.06
C ALA A 14 5.59 -15.84 -4.59
N GLN A 15 5.12 -16.89 -5.27
CA GLN A 15 5.16 -16.97 -6.72
C GLN A 15 4.34 -15.87 -7.41
N LEU A 16 3.11 -15.61 -6.94
CA LEU A 16 2.26 -14.55 -7.49
C LEU A 16 2.91 -13.16 -7.31
N THR A 17 3.51 -12.93 -6.14
CA THR A 17 4.24 -11.69 -5.84
C THR A 17 5.45 -11.52 -6.77
N GLN A 18 6.23 -12.59 -6.99
CA GLN A 18 7.37 -12.56 -7.91
C GLN A 18 6.91 -12.21 -9.33
N ARG A 19 5.86 -12.87 -9.85
CA ARG A 19 5.32 -12.56 -11.18
C ARG A 19 4.81 -11.12 -11.29
N LEU A 20 4.19 -10.59 -10.22
CA LEU A 20 3.69 -9.22 -10.19
C LEU A 20 4.84 -8.20 -10.29
N LEU A 21 5.98 -8.51 -9.69
CA LEU A 21 7.19 -7.70 -9.78
C LEU A 21 7.83 -7.81 -11.18
N GLU A 22 8.05 -9.03 -11.67
CA GLU A 22 8.73 -9.30 -12.94
C GLU A 22 7.96 -8.79 -14.18
N SER A 23 6.63 -8.79 -14.11
CA SER A 23 5.78 -8.25 -15.19
C SER A 23 5.74 -6.72 -15.24
N GLY A 24 6.25 -6.03 -14.20
CA GLY A 24 6.13 -4.57 -14.07
C GLY A 24 4.74 -4.07 -13.66
N GLU A 25 3.76 -4.97 -13.48
CA GLU A 25 2.41 -4.60 -13.03
C GLU A 25 2.44 -4.01 -11.60
N TRP A 26 3.38 -4.43 -10.75
CA TRP A 26 3.60 -3.78 -9.45
C TRP A 26 3.95 -2.29 -9.60
N ASP A 27 4.88 -1.96 -10.49
CA ASP A 27 5.31 -0.58 -10.71
C ASP A 27 4.17 0.26 -11.29
N ARG A 28 3.39 -0.31 -12.19
CA ARG A 28 2.17 0.32 -12.72
C ARG A 28 1.13 0.59 -11.63
N ILE A 29 0.84 -0.39 -10.77
CA ILE A 29 -0.12 -0.22 -9.66
C ILE A 29 0.38 0.83 -8.67
N LYS A 30 1.68 0.80 -8.32
CA LYS A 30 2.31 1.83 -7.46
C LYS A 30 2.19 3.23 -8.07
N PHE A 31 2.44 3.38 -9.36
CA PHE A 31 2.31 4.66 -10.05
C PHE A 31 0.88 5.21 -9.98
N ILE A 32 -0.12 4.35 -10.26
CA ILE A 32 -1.53 4.73 -10.18
C ILE A 32 -1.92 5.11 -8.74
N LEU A 33 -1.48 4.34 -7.74
CA LEU A 33 -1.71 4.66 -6.33
C LEU A 33 -1.11 6.02 -5.98
N ALA A 34 0.15 6.27 -6.34
CA ALA A 34 0.83 7.53 -6.06
C ALA A 34 0.13 8.74 -6.71
N SER A 35 -0.26 8.62 -7.99
CA SER A 35 -1.02 9.67 -8.68
C SER A 35 -2.33 9.96 -7.95
N LYS A 36 -3.10 8.94 -7.61
CA LYS A 36 -4.41 9.12 -6.97
C LYS A 36 -4.31 9.71 -5.57
N LEU A 37 -3.34 9.28 -4.78
CA LEU A 37 -3.08 9.87 -3.46
C LEU A 37 -2.69 11.33 -3.59
N ASN A 38 -1.87 11.69 -4.57
CA ASN A 38 -1.52 13.07 -4.87
C ASN A 38 -2.74 13.89 -5.30
N ASP A 39 -3.51 13.41 -6.28
CA ASP A 39 -4.66 14.11 -6.85
C ASP A 39 -5.79 14.29 -5.81
N SER A 40 -5.87 13.40 -4.82
CA SER A 40 -6.80 13.53 -3.70
C SER A 40 -6.38 14.54 -2.62
N GLY A 41 -5.18 15.11 -2.71
CA GLY A 41 -4.58 15.97 -1.68
C GLY A 41 -3.98 15.21 -0.49
N TRP A 42 -4.20 13.90 -0.40
CA TRP A 42 -3.79 13.09 0.75
C TRP A 42 -2.27 13.14 1.00
N THR A 43 -1.45 13.14 -0.06
CA THR A 43 0.01 13.24 0.09
C THR A 43 0.45 14.53 0.79
N ASP A 44 -0.21 15.64 0.49
CA ASP A 44 0.08 16.94 1.10
C ASP A 44 -0.44 17.00 2.54
N ASP A 45 -1.60 16.41 2.82
CA ASP A 45 -2.14 16.31 4.18
C ASP A 45 -1.18 15.56 5.11
N ILE A 46 -0.70 14.38 4.70
CA ILE A 46 0.28 13.60 5.48
C ILE A 46 1.56 14.41 5.70
N ARG A 47 2.06 15.09 4.65
CA ARG A 47 3.26 15.93 4.74
C ARG A 47 3.08 17.08 5.72
N ASN A 48 1.94 17.76 5.68
CA ASN A 48 1.64 18.89 6.55
C ASN A 48 1.51 18.44 8.01
N GLN A 49 0.77 17.36 8.26
CA GLN A 49 0.66 16.78 9.61
C GLN A 49 2.01 16.35 10.17
N SER A 50 2.86 15.71 9.35
CA SER A 50 4.21 15.31 9.75
C SER A 50 5.04 16.52 10.18
N LYS A 51 4.95 17.64 9.46
CA LYS A 51 5.65 18.90 9.78
C LYS A 51 5.15 19.51 11.08
N GLU A 52 3.83 19.61 11.27
CA GLU A 52 3.26 20.16 12.50
C GLU A 52 3.63 19.31 13.72
N ARG A 53 3.61 17.99 13.57
CA ARG A 53 4.00 17.08 14.63
C ARG A 53 5.49 17.20 14.97
N ALA A 54 6.36 17.29 13.97
CA ALA A 54 7.79 17.46 14.17
C ALA A 54 8.14 18.76 14.92
N ARG A 55 7.42 19.86 14.65
CA ARG A 55 7.66 21.16 15.32
C ARG A 55 7.42 21.13 16.83
N THR A 56 6.58 20.22 17.30
CA THR A 56 6.20 20.11 18.72
C THR A 56 6.82 18.89 19.40
N MET A 57 7.66 18.13 18.69
CA MET A 57 8.29 16.91 19.17
C MET A 57 9.67 17.22 19.77
N GLU A 58 9.82 16.99 21.07
CA GLU A 58 11.09 17.15 21.78
C GLU A 58 11.39 15.89 22.62
N PRO A 59 12.46 15.12 22.31
CA PRO A 59 13.39 15.32 21.20
C PRO A 59 12.78 14.88 19.85
N LEU A 60 13.20 15.53 18.75
CA LEU A 60 12.82 15.13 17.40
C LEU A 60 13.30 13.69 17.08
N SER A 61 12.36 12.83 16.68
CA SER A 61 12.65 11.44 16.30
C SER A 61 11.93 11.07 15.01
N PHE A 62 12.70 10.69 13.99
CA PHE A 62 12.14 10.20 12.73
C PHE A 62 11.36 8.90 12.92
N ALA A 63 11.86 7.98 13.74
CA ALA A 63 11.20 6.70 13.98
C ALA A 63 9.81 6.88 14.60
N THR A 64 9.69 7.79 15.58
CA THR A 64 8.42 8.13 16.21
C THR A 64 7.47 8.82 15.23
N LEU A 65 7.96 9.77 14.44
CA LEU A 65 7.14 10.39 13.39
C LEU A 65 6.64 9.37 12.37
N LEU A 66 7.51 8.46 11.93
CA LEU A 66 7.14 7.42 10.96
C LEU A 66 6.07 6.49 11.52
N GLU A 67 6.19 6.07 12.77
CA GLU A 67 5.20 5.21 13.44
C GLU A 67 3.83 5.91 13.54
N GLU A 68 3.81 7.15 14.07
CA GLU A 68 2.58 7.95 14.22
C GLU A 68 1.91 8.21 12.85
N MET A 69 2.70 8.64 11.86
CA MET A 69 2.18 8.93 10.52
C MET A 69 1.76 7.67 9.78
N SER A 70 2.44 6.53 9.98
CA SER A 70 2.04 5.24 9.39
C SER A 70 0.67 4.81 9.90
N ALA A 71 0.41 4.92 11.21
CA ALA A 71 -0.89 4.61 11.80
C ALA A 71 -1.99 5.52 11.23
N HIS A 72 -1.74 6.84 11.16
CA HIS A 72 -2.70 7.79 10.58
C HIS A 72 -2.96 7.50 9.10
N SER A 73 -1.92 7.29 8.31
CA SER A 73 -1.98 7.05 6.86
C SER A 73 -2.91 5.88 6.48
N GLN A 74 -2.93 4.82 7.29
CA GLN A 74 -3.78 3.65 7.06
C GLN A 74 -5.28 3.97 7.21
N THR A 75 -5.62 4.92 8.08
CA THR A 75 -7.01 5.29 8.36
C THR A 75 -7.51 6.46 7.52
N SER A 76 -6.62 7.37 7.12
CA SER A 76 -6.97 8.58 6.37
C SER A 76 -6.99 8.40 4.86
N MET A 77 -6.46 7.29 4.34
CA MET A 77 -6.48 7.00 2.90
C MET A 77 -7.93 7.01 2.37
N PRO A 78 -8.22 7.78 1.30
CA PRO A 78 -9.56 7.85 0.74
C PRO A 78 -10.08 6.46 0.33
N LEU A 79 -11.31 6.14 0.75
CA LEU A 79 -11.92 4.83 0.52
C LEU A 79 -12.02 4.49 -0.98
N ALA A 80 -12.27 5.50 -1.81
CA ALA A 80 -12.32 5.35 -3.27
C ALA A 80 -10.98 4.89 -3.85
N VAL A 81 -9.87 5.52 -3.42
CA VAL A 81 -8.51 5.14 -3.85
C VAL A 81 -8.19 3.71 -3.42
N ARG A 82 -8.47 3.37 -2.15
CA ARG A 82 -8.28 1.99 -1.65
C ARG A 82 -9.06 0.97 -2.47
N LYS A 83 -10.34 1.22 -2.74
CA LYS A 83 -11.20 0.31 -3.52
C LYS A 83 -10.65 0.09 -4.93
N GLU A 84 -10.21 1.16 -5.59
CA GLU A 84 -9.70 1.08 -6.95
C GLU A 84 -8.38 0.30 -7.03
N ILE A 85 -7.44 0.53 -6.12
CA ILE A 85 -6.17 -0.21 -6.10
C ILE A 85 -6.39 -1.69 -5.76
N VAL A 86 -7.31 -2.00 -4.83
CA VAL A 86 -7.69 -3.38 -4.54
C VAL A 86 -8.33 -4.05 -5.78
N ALA A 87 -9.14 -3.32 -6.55
CA ALA A 87 -9.72 -3.85 -7.79
C ALA A 87 -8.64 -4.15 -8.85
N LEU A 88 -7.62 -3.30 -8.99
CA LEU A 88 -6.48 -3.56 -9.89
C LEU A 88 -5.70 -4.81 -9.47
N ILE A 89 -5.41 -4.96 -8.18
CA ILE A 89 -4.71 -6.16 -7.66
C ILE A 89 -5.55 -7.41 -7.92
N ARG A 90 -6.85 -7.39 -7.62
CA ARG A 90 -7.76 -8.52 -7.90
C ARG A 90 -7.79 -8.87 -9.39
N GLY A 91 -7.97 -7.88 -10.25
CA GLY A 91 -7.97 -8.10 -11.70
C GLY A 91 -6.65 -8.62 -12.26
N TYR A 92 -5.52 -8.34 -11.60
CA TYR A 92 -4.26 -9.01 -11.92
C TYR A 92 -4.28 -10.47 -11.47
N LEU A 93 -4.67 -10.74 -10.22
CA LEU A 93 -4.70 -12.09 -9.65
C LEU A 93 -5.64 -13.02 -10.43
N ASP A 94 -6.82 -12.55 -10.83
CA ASP A 94 -7.77 -13.33 -11.61
C ASP A 94 -7.14 -13.84 -12.92
N LYS A 95 -6.38 -12.98 -13.62
CA LYS A 95 -5.65 -13.35 -14.84
C LYS A 95 -4.48 -14.32 -14.63
N GLN A 96 -3.96 -14.44 -13.41
CA GLN A 96 -2.87 -15.36 -13.09
C GLN A 96 -3.37 -16.75 -12.66
N LEU A 97 -4.66 -16.84 -12.31
CA LEU A 97 -5.30 -18.05 -11.79
C LEU A 97 -6.25 -18.71 -12.80
N GLU A 98 -6.53 -18.05 -13.93
CA GLU A 98 -7.07 -18.65 -15.15
C GLU A 98 -6.02 -19.49 -15.88
#